data_AF-A0A2I0K580-F1
#
_entry.id   AF-A0A2I0K580-F1
#
_cell.length_a   1.000
_cell.length_b   1.000
_cell.length_c   1.000
_cell.angle_alpha   90.00
_cell.angle_beta   90.00
_cell.angle_gamma   90.00
#
_symmetry.space_group_name_H-M   'P 1'
#
loop_
_entity.id
_entity.type
_entity.pdbx_description
1 polymer ?
#
loop_
_entity_poly.entity_id
_entity_poly.type
_entity_poly.pdbx_seq_one_letter_code
_entity_poly.pdbx_strand_id
1 'polypeptide(L)'
;MELQEGDMSKALVALNPGVASIPTRKLKNVSRLRTEHQVYELPDDHPLLEGMQKREPDDPSPYLLAIWTPGETANSVHPPEQRCPFQDTGKLCNEKTCFSCNSIREANSQTVRGTLLIPCRTAMKGSFPLNGTYFQVNEMFADHDTSVNPIDVPRSTIWNLRRRTVYFGTSVTSIFRGLTTEEIQFCFWKGFVCVRGFERGTRAPRPLVARLHFPASKLAKTKGENNDGKG
;
A
#
# COMPACT_ATOMS: atom_id res chain seq x y z
N MET A 1 -2.16 44.87 -15.36
CA MET A 1 -2.88 43.71 -15.94
C MET A 1 -2.15 42.48 -15.41
N GLU A 2 -2.59 42.00 -14.26
CA GLU A 2 -1.95 40.90 -13.52
C GLU A 2 -2.60 39.59 -13.95
N LEU A 3 -1.81 38.67 -14.50
CA LEU A 3 -2.24 37.33 -14.86
C LEU A 3 -1.56 36.32 -13.93
N GLN A 4 -2.32 35.94 -12.90
CA GLN A 4 -2.44 34.62 -12.27
C GLN A 4 -1.22 33.68 -12.27
N GLU A 5 -0.44 33.70 -11.19
CA GLU A 5 0.49 32.63 -10.80
C GLU A 5 -0.21 31.28 -10.49
N GLY A 6 -1.53 31.31 -10.27
CA GLY A 6 -2.33 30.13 -9.92
C GLY A 6 -2.52 29.10 -11.03
N ASP A 7 -2.24 29.45 -12.30
CA ASP A 7 -2.41 28.54 -13.44
C ASP A 7 -1.11 27.75 -13.78
N MET A 8 0.04 28.23 -13.32
CA MET A 8 1.33 27.54 -13.49
C MET A 8 1.45 26.28 -12.61
N SER A 9 0.76 26.24 -11.46
CA SER A 9 0.67 25.04 -10.62
C SER A 9 -0.19 23.93 -11.21
N LYS A 10 -1.06 24.24 -12.19
CA LYS A 10 -1.82 23.23 -12.95
C LYS A 10 -1.07 22.75 -14.20
N ALA A 11 -0.19 23.58 -14.78
CA ALA A 11 0.57 23.24 -15.98
C ALA A 11 1.85 22.42 -15.72
N LEU A 12 2.46 22.50 -14.52
CA LEU A 12 3.63 21.68 -14.15
C LEU A 12 3.31 20.20 -13.86
N VAL A 13 2.03 19.81 -13.99
CA VAL A 13 1.58 18.40 -14.05
C VAL A 13 2.06 17.71 -15.34
N ALA A 14 2.58 18.47 -16.33
CA ALA A 14 3.19 17.93 -17.53
C ALA A 14 4.72 17.76 -17.37
N LEU A 15 5.11 16.48 -17.22
CA LEU A 15 6.37 15.90 -17.73
C LEU A 15 7.67 16.44 -17.12
N ASN A 16 8.12 15.78 -16.05
CA ASN A 16 9.56 15.65 -15.80
C ASN A 16 10.06 14.42 -16.59
N PRO A 17 10.75 14.56 -17.74
CA PRO A 17 11.09 13.43 -18.61
C PRO A 17 12.11 12.47 -17.97
N GLY A 18 12.90 12.97 -16.99
CA GLY A 18 13.90 12.19 -16.28
C GLY A 18 13.38 11.25 -15.19
N VAL A 19 12.09 11.37 -14.81
CA VAL A 19 11.43 10.43 -13.87
C VAL A 19 10.50 9.46 -14.63
N ALA A 20 10.12 9.81 -15.86
CA ALA A 20 9.29 9.00 -16.74
C ALA A 20 10.05 7.88 -17.50
N SER A 21 11.36 7.75 -17.30
CA SER A 21 12.21 6.78 -18.00
C SER A 21 12.47 5.49 -17.21
N ILE A 22 11.54 5.08 -16.33
CA ILE A 22 11.48 3.69 -15.88
C ILE A 22 10.41 3.02 -16.73
N PRO A 23 10.76 2.08 -17.63
CA PRO A 23 9.75 1.29 -18.32
C PRO A 23 8.93 0.56 -17.26
N THR A 24 7.72 1.02 -16.98
CA THR A 24 6.72 0.21 -16.30
C THR A 24 6.47 -0.98 -17.21
N ARG A 25 7.10 -2.11 -16.88
CA ARG A 25 7.05 -3.32 -17.68
C ARG A 25 5.56 -3.66 -17.85
N LYS A 26 5.07 -3.73 -19.10
CA LYS A 26 3.69 -4.14 -19.38
C LYS A 26 3.49 -5.53 -18.80
N LEU A 27 2.85 -5.59 -17.62
CA LEU A 27 2.64 -6.83 -16.88
C LEU A 27 1.60 -7.66 -17.63
N LYS A 28 2.04 -8.80 -18.16
CA LYS A 28 1.17 -9.76 -18.89
C LYS A 28 0.12 -10.45 -18.01
N ASN A 29 0.11 -10.20 -16.69
CA ASN A 29 -0.75 -10.90 -15.74
C ASN A 29 -1.51 -9.93 -14.83
N VAL A 30 -2.84 -9.91 -14.96
CA VAL A 30 -3.78 -9.09 -14.14
C VAL A 30 -3.70 -9.45 -12.64
N SER A 31 -3.31 -10.69 -12.32
CA SER A 31 -3.04 -11.11 -10.93
C SER A 31 -1.88 -10.32 -10.29
N ARG A 32 -0.91 -9.84 -11.08
CA ARG A 32 0.28 -9.10 -10.60
C ARG A 32 -0.06 -7.68 -10.12
N LEU A 33 -1.07 -7.04 -10.71
CA LEU A 33 -1.52 -5.70 -10.28
C LEU A 33 -2.12 -5.71 -8.87
N ARG A 34 -2.56 -6.87 -8.37
CA ARG A 34 -3.14 -6.99 -7.02
C ARG A 34 -2.10 -7.24 -5.93
N THR A 35 -0.94 -7.76 -6.32
CA THR A 35 0.15 -8.09 -5.39
C THR A 35 1.19 -6.98 -5.31
N GLU A 36 1.37 -6.19 -6.36
CA GLU A 36 2.37 -5.13 -6.41
C GLU A 36 1.79 -3.78 -5.98
N HIS A 37 2.41 -3.12 -5.00
CA HIS A 37 1.98 -1.83 -4.47
C HIS A 37 3.15 -0.86 -4.44
N GLN A 38 2.89 0.38 -4.86
CA GLN A 38 3.82 1.50 -4.69
C GLN A 38 3.62 2.11 -3.31
N VAL A 39 4.70 2.23 -2.55
CA VAL A 39 4.72 2.72 -1.17
C VAL A 39 5.77 3.82 -1.01
N TYR A 40 5.67 4.61 0.04
CA TYR A 40 6.67 5.62 0.37
C TYR A 40 7.66 5.10 1.42
N GLU A 41 8.93 5.38 1.21
CA GLU A 41 10.00 5.13 2.17
C GLU A 41 9.99 6.23 3.23
N LEU A 42 9.85 5.86 4.50
CA LEU A 42 9.83 6.79 5.64
C LEU A 42 11.22 6.84 6.30
N PRO A 43 11.87 8.02 6.34
CA PRO A 43 13.05 8.25 7.17
C PRO A 43 12.79 7.97 8.66
N ASP A 44 13.82 7.61 9.42
CA ASP A 44 13.66 7.24 10.85
C ASP A 44 13.19 8.42 11.73
N ASP A 45 13.48 9.65 11.32
CA ASP A 45 13.06 10.90 11.96
C ASP A 45 11.72 11.43 11.43
N HIS A 46 11.04 10.68 10.56
CA HIS A 46 9.79 11.11 9.95
C HIS A 46 8.67 11.23 11.01
N PRO A 47 7.88 12.32 11.03
CA PRO A 47 6.84 12.55 12.04
C PRO A 47 5.79 11.44 12.16
N LEU A 48 5.46 10.75 11.05
CA LEU A 48 4.53 9.61 11.07
C LEU A 48 5.04 8.40 11.90
N LEU A 49 6.32 8.39 12.25
CA LEU A 49 6.92 7.35 13.10
C LEU A 49 6.94 7.73 14.58
N GLU A 50 6.37 8.87 14.96
CA GLU A 50 6.24 9.23 16.37
C GLU A 50 5.41 8.18 17.13
N GLY A 51 5.96 7.67 18.24
CA GLY A 51 5.35 6.56 19.00
C GLY A 51 5.55 5.17 18.38
N MET A 52 6.19 5.06 17.22
CA MET A 52 6.66 3.77 16.70
C MET A 52 7.92 3.31 17.45
N GLN A 53 8.17 2.00 17.43
CA GLN A 53 9.45 1.48 17.89
C GLN A 53 10.57 2.07 17.04
N LYS A 54 11.71 2.42 17.67
CA LYS A 54 12.90 2.80 16.91
C LYS A 54 13.38 1.63 16.06
N ARG A 55 13.79 1.92 14.82
CA ARG A 55 14.40 0.94 13.92
C ARG A 55 15.62 0.31 14.58
N GLU A 56 15.74 -1.02 14.47
CA GLU A 56 16.93 -1.72 14.98
C GLU A 56 18.17 -1.22 14.21
N PRO A 57 19.29 -0.90 14.89
CA PRO A 57 20.44 -0.24 14.26
C PRO A 57 21.01 -0.97 13.03
N ASP A 58 20.94 -2.30 13.02
CA ASP A 58 21.45 -3.17 11.94
C ASP A 58 20.36 -3.59 10.95
N ASP A 59 19.17 -2.99 10.99
CA ASP A 59 18.09 -3.30 10.06
C ASP A 59 18.22 -2.44 8.79
N PRO A 60 18.59 -3.01 7.63
CA PRO A 60 18.76 -2.24 6.41
C PRO A 60 17.43 -1.77 5.80
N SER A 61 16.31 -2.36 6.23
CA SER A 61 15.00 -2.05 5.69
C SER A 61 14.38 -0.84 6.41
N PRO A 62 13.93 0.19 5.69
CA PRO A 62 13.27 1.36 6.27
C PRO A 62 11.80 1.06 6.61
N TYR A 63 11.19 1.88 7.45
CA TYR A 63 9.73 1.93 7.54
C TYR A 63 9.13 2.34 6.19
N LEU A 64 7.97 1.80 5.85
CA LEU A 64 7.28 2.15 4.60
C LEU A 64 5.82 2.55 4.88
N LEU A 65 5.23 3.29 3.96
CA LEU A 65 3.84 3.77 4.02
C LEU A 65 3.07 3.37 2.76
N ALA A 66 2.05 2.53 2.92
CA ALA A 66 1.13 2.15 1.86
C ALA A 66 -0.11 3.04 1.85
N ILE A 67 -0.28 3.86 0.81
CA ILE A 67 -1.42 4.78 0.67
C ILE A 67 -2.67 4.04 0.22
N TRP A 68 -3.81 4.45 0.76
CA TRP A 68 -5.12 3.92 0.45
C TRP A 68 -5.73 4.65 -0.75
N THR A 69 -6.51 3.91 -1.53
CA THR A 69 -7.33 4.54 -2.57
C THR A 69 -8.51 5.28 -1.90
N PRO A 70 -8.92 6.46 -2.37
CA PRO A 70 -10.11 7.13 -1.84
C PRO A 70 -11.35 6.23 -1.88
N GLY A 71 -12.10 6.15 -0.78
CA GLY A 71 -13.26 5.26 -0.65
C GLY A 71 -12.93 3.79 -0.38
N GLU A 72 -11.65 3.43 -0.27
CA GLU A 72 -11.25 2.08 0.09
C GLU A 72 -11.43 1.80 1.59
N THR A 73 -11.72 0.54 1.92
CA THR A 73 -11.88 -0.01 3.28
C THR A 73 -10.91 -1.18 3.50
N ALA A 74 -10.69 -1.60 4.75
CA ALA A 74 -9.84 -2.76 5.03
C ALA A 74 -10.31 -4.06 4.32
N ASN A 75 -11.61 -4.17 4.06
CA ASN A 75 -12.25 -5.32 3.43
C ASN A 75 -12.40 -5.17 1.90
N SER A 76 -11.89 -4.08 1.31
CA SER A 76 -12.01 -3.85 -0.13
C SER A 76 -11.20 -4.89 -0.92
N VAL A 77 -11.89 -5.73 -1.69
CA VAL A 77 -11.30 -6.66 -2.66
C VAL A 77 -11.30 -6.09 -4.08
N HIS A 78 -12.16 -5.09 -4.31
CA HIS A 78 -12.35 -4.40 -5.58
C HIS A 78 -12.14 -2.90 -5.40
N PRO A 79 -11.72 -2.20 -6.47
CA PRO A 79 -11.65 -0.75 -6.46
C PRO A 79 -12.99 -0.14 -6.05
N PRO A 80 -13.02 0.96 -5.29
CA PRO A 80 -14.26 1.59 -4.87
C PRO A 80 -15.07 2.12 -6.07
N GLU A 81 -16.39 2.25 -5.89
CA GLU A 81 -17.29 2.67 -6.96
C GLU A 81 -16.95 4.09 -7.46
N GLN A 82 -16.72 4.19 -8.76
CA GLN A 82 -16.32 5.46 -9.41
C GLN A 82 -17.51 6.38 -9.71
N ARG A 83 -18.73 5.84 -9.81
CA ARG A 83 -19.92 6.64 -10.15
C ARG A 83 -20.65 7.03 -8.87
N CYS A 84 -20.81 8.32 -8.65
CA CYS A 84 -21.57 8.84 -7.53
C CYS A 84 -22.92 9.39 -8.04
N PRO A 85 -24.07 8.97 -7.48
CA PRO A 85 -25.38 9.48 -7.91
C PRO A 85 -25.57 11.00 -7.62
N PHE A 86 -24.69 11.60 -6.83
CA PHE A 86 -24.71 13.02 -6.49
C PHE A 86 -23.67 13.86 -7.26
N GLN A 87 -22.92 13.26 -8.19
CA GLN A 87 -21.79 13.89 -8.86
C GLN A 87 -22.15 15.21 -9.57
N ASP A 88 -23.34 15.31 -10.14
CA ASP A 88 -23.80 16.48 -10.89
C ASP A 88 -24.45 17.57 -10.02
N THR A 89 -24.65 17.29 -8.72
CA THR A 89 -25.34 18.21 -7.80
C THR A 89 -24.40 19.13 -7.01
N GLY A 90 -23.08 18.93 -7.14
CA GLY A 90 -22.06 19.64 -6.35
C GLY A 90 -22.04 19.28 -4.86
N LYS A 91 -22.92 18.37 -4.40
CA LYS A 91 -22.98 17.90 -3.01
C LYS A 91 -22.19 16.59 -2.85
N LEU A 92 -21.49 16.45 -1.72
CA LEU A 92 -20.82 15.21 -1.36
C LEU A 92 -21.83 14.22 -0.75
N CYS A 93 -21.83 12.98 -1.21
CA CYS A 93 -22.68 11.93 -0.63
C CYS A 93 -22.12 11.43 0.71
N ASN A 94 -22.95 10.89 1.58
CA ASN A 94 -22.51 10.36 2.89
C ASN A 94 -21.91 8.95 2.83
N GLU A 95 -21.83 8.35 1.64
CA GLU A 95 -21.29 7.00 1.47
C GLU A 95 -19.77 7.00 1.73
N LYS A 96 -19.33 6.12 2.64
CA LYS A 96 -17.93 6.00 3.05
C LYS A 96 -17.08 5.33 1.97
N THR A 97 -17.70 4.50 1.13
CA THR A 97 -17.02 3.77 0.06
C THR A 97 -16.97 4.53 -1.28
N CYS A 98 -17.57 5.71 -1.38
CA CYS A 98 -17.65 6.45 -2.64
C CYS A 98 -16.27 7.01 -3.04
N PHE A 99 -15.72 6.58 -4.17
CA PHE A 99 -14.41 7.05 -4.65
C PHE A 99 -14.40 8.57 -4.89
N SER A 100 -15.37 9.07 -5.65
CA SER A 100 -15.40 10.47 -6.12
C SER A 100 -15.55 11.46 -4.95
N CYS A 101 -16.45 11.18 -4.01
CA CYS A 101 -16.66 12.06 -2.86
C CYS A 101 -15.47 12.03 -1.90
N ASN A 102 -14.88 10.85 -1.65
CA ASN A 102 -13.69 10.77 -0.81
C ASN A 102 -12.46 11.40 -1.48
N SER A 103 -12.32 11.32 -2.80
CA SER A 103 -11.25 12.00 -3.53
C SER A 103 -11.29 13.51 -3.31
N ILE A 104 -12.50 14.10 -3.36
CA ILE A 104 -12.70 15.53 -3.07
C ILE A 104 -12.43 15.85 -1.61
N ARG A 105 -12.91 15.01 -0.67
CA ARG A 105 -12.64 15.19 0.77
C ARG A 105 -11.15 15.20 1.08
N GLU A 106 -10.44 14.18 0.62
CA GLU A 106 -8.99 14.04 0.81
C GLU A 106 -8.22 15.18 0.11
N ALA A 107 -8.70 15.67 -1.04
CA ALA A 107 -8.12 16.84 -1.69
C ALA A 107 -8.37 18.14 -0.90
N ASN A 108 -9.56 18.34 -0.34
CA ASN A 108 -9.88 19.53 0.45
C ASN A 108 -9.14 19.52 1.80
N SER A 109 -8.97 18.36 2.42
CA SER A 109 -8.22 18.22 3.68
C SER A 109 -6.71 18.22 3.49
N GLN A 110 -6.22 18.07 2.25
CA GLN A 110 -4.79 17.87 1.95
C GLN A 110 -4.17 16.67 2.69
N THR A 111 -4.99 15.69 3.04
CA THR A 111 -4.58 14.45 3.70
C THR A 111 -4.89 13.24 2.83
N VAL A 112 -4.16 12.15 3.04
CA VAL A 112 -4.45 10.83 2.48
C VAL A 112 -4.38 9.80 3.59
N ARG A 113 -5.04 8.66 3.38
CA ARG A 113 -5.06 7.58 4.36
C ARG A 113 -3.91 6.60 4.09
N GLY A 114 -3.28 6.08 5.14
CA GLY A 114 -2.11 5.21 5.02
C GLY A 114 -2.05 4.06 6.02
N THR A 115 -1.34 3.00 5.63
CA THR A 115 -0.95 1.88 6.51
C THR A 115 0.57 1.83 6.62
N LEU A 116 1.07 1.70 7.85
CA LEU A 116 2.50 1.56 8.11
C LEU A 116 2.96 0.13 7.87
N LEU A 117 4.12 -0.03 7.24
CA LEU A 117 4.82 -1.29 7.10
C LEU A 117 6.11 -1.23 7.93
N ILE A 118 6.31 -2.24 8.74
CA ILE A 118 7.38 -2.33 9.74
C ILE A 118 8.41 -3.36 9.26
N PRO A 119 9.71 -3.02 9.23
CA PRO A 119 10.76 -4.00 8.96
C PRO A 119 10.67 -5.19 9.91
N CYS A 120 10.79 -6.43 9.41
CA CYS A 120 10.54 -7.60 10.25
C CYS A 120 11.55 -7.72 11.40
N ARG A 121 12.82 -7.38 11.18
CA ARG A 121 13.86 -7.43 12.23
C ARG A 121 13.55 -6.40 13.33
N THR A 122 13.13 -5.20 12.95
CA THR A 122 12.65 -4.17 13.88
C THR A 122 11.43 -4.63 14.67
N ALA A 123 10.38 -5.12 14.01
CA ALA A 123 9.19 -5.67 14.67
C ALA A 123 9.54 -6.81 15.65
N MET A 124 10.58 -7.57 15.31
CA MET A 124 11.10 -8.69 16.11
C MET A 124 12.18 -8.30 17.13
N LYS A 125 12.53 -7.02 17.29
CA LYS A 125 13.57 -6.55 18.23
C LYS A 125 14.91 -7.28 18.05
N GLY A 126 15.29 -7.53 16.79
CA GLY A 126 16.52 -8.24 16.47
C GLY A 126 16.56 -9.72 16.87
N SER A 127 15.50 -10.29 17.47
CA SER A 127 15.47 -11.68 17.93
C SER A 127 15.37 -12.71 16.80
N PHE A 128 15.32 -12.26 15.56
CA PHE A 128 15.12 -13.11 14.40
C PHE A 128 16.49 -13.57 13.87
N PRO A 129 16.84 -14.87 13.93
CA PRO A 129 18.09 -15.36 13.40
C PRO A 129 18.07 -15.28 11.87
N LEU A 130 18.79 -14.29 11.32
CA LEU A 130 18.81 -13.94 9.89
C LEU A 130 19.58 -14.92 8.99
N ASN A 131 20.06 -16.06 9.52
CA ASN A 131 20.96 -16.96 8.79
C ASN A 131 20.26 -18.12 8.08
N GLY A 132 18.98 -17.97 7.71
CA GLY A 132 18.19 -19.06 7.13
C GLY A 132 17.74 -18.84 5.69
N THR A 133 17.17 -17.67 5.36
CA THR A 133 16.66 -17.40 4.01
C THR A 133 16.73 -15.90 3.64
N TYR A 134 17.27 -15.59 2.47
CA TYR A 134 17.53 -14.22 1.96
C TYR A 134 16.30 -13.30 1.95
N PHE A 135 15.08 -13.84 1.92
CA PHE A 135 13.83 -13.07 1.99
C PHE A 135 13.59 -12.36 3.32
N GLN A 136 14.29 -12.75 4.38
CA GLN A 136 14.13 -12.17 5.71
C GLN A 136 14.68 -10.73 5.79
N VAL A 137 15.58 -10.33 4.90
CA VAL A 137 16.17 -8.97 4.94
C VAL A 137 15.19 -7.90 4.41
N ASN A 138 14.40 -8.24 3.39
CA ASN A 138 13.43 -7.33 2.76
C ASN A 138 11.99 -7.64 3.17
N GLU A 139 11.79 -8.48 4.20
CA GLU A 139 10.47 -8.81 4.71
C GLU A 139 9.94 -7.65 5.57
N MET A 140 8.72 -7.25 5.24
CA MET A 140 7.97 -6.21 5.93
C MET A 140 6.71 -6.83 6.54
N PHE A 141 6.29 -6.31 7.69
CA PHE A 141 5.00 -6.62 8.27
C PHE A 141 4.05 -5.43 8.12
N ALA A 142 2.82 -5.69 7.69
CA ALA A 142 1.79 -4.67 7.68
C ALA A 142 1.27 -4.46 9.11
N ASP A 143 1.38 -3.24 9.64
CA ASP A 143 0.85 -2.94 10.97
C ASP A 143 -0.67 -3.15 10.99
N HIS A 144 -1.15 -4.06 11.83
CA HIS A 144 -2.55 -4.50 11.79
C HIS A 144 -3.50 -3.37 12.15
N ASP A 145 -3.15 -2.58 13.17
CA ASP A 145 -4.00 -1.49 13.66
C ASP A 145 -4.20 -0.43 12.58
N THR A 146 -3.11 0.02 11.93
CA THR A 146 -3.21 0.97 10.80
C THR A 146 -3.64 0.34 9.48
N SER A 147 -3.69 -0.99 9.39
CA SER A 147 -4.32 -1.71 8.27
C SER A 147 -5.84 -1.73 8.39
N VAL A 148 -6.37 -1.71 9.62
CA VAL A 148 -7.82 -1.68 9.89
C VAL A 148 -8.32 -0.24 9.99
N ASN A 149 -7.58 0.60 10.71
CA ASN A 149 -7.88 2.02 10.96
C ASN A 149 -6.72 2.87 10.42
N PRO A 150 -6.73 3.25 9.13
CA PRO A 150 -5.61 3.94 8.52
C PRO A 150 -5.33 5.29 9.18
N ILE A 151 -4.06 5.67 9.21
CA ILE A 151 -3.62 6.99 9.69
C ILE A 151 -3.90 8.06 8.64
N ASP A 152 -4.22 9.26 9.10
CA ASP A 152 -4.28 10.45 8.25
C ASP A 152 -2.88 11.01 8.04
N VAL A 153 -2.49 11.15 6.78
CA VAL A 153 -1.16 11.56 6.36
C VAL A 153 -1.25 12.86 5.58
N PRO A 154 -0.67 13.97 6.06
CA PRO A 154 -0.60 15.21 5.31
C PRO A 154 0.23 15.02 4.03
N ARG A 155 -0.32 15.37 2.87
CA ARG A 155 0.33 15.16 1.57
C ARG A 155 1.71 15.84 1.47
N SER A 156 1.87 16.98 2.12
CA SER A 156 3.14 17.72 2.19
C SER A 156 4.28 16.92 2.81
N THR A 157 3.99 16.03 3.77
CA THR A 157 5.01 15.24 4.47
C THR A 157 5.58 14.11 3.60
N ILE A 158 4.80 13.63 2.62
CA ILE A 158 5.18 12.48 1.79
C ILE A 158 5.53 12.86 0.35
N TRP A 159 5.34 14.11 -0.06
CA TRP A 159 5.48 14.58 -1.44
C TRP A 159 6.87 14.29 -2.04
N ASN A 160 7.93 14.52 -1.26
CA ASN A 160 9.32 14.35 -1.69
C ASN A 160 9.93 13.00 -1.29
N LEU A 161 9.13 12.10 -0.71
CA LEU A 161 9.63 10.81 -0.26
C LEU A 161 9.85 9.85 -1.42
N ARG A 162 10.88 9.04 -1.29
CA ARG A 162 11.22 8.01 -2.28
C ARG A 162 10.10 6.97 -2.34
N ARG A 163 9.69 6.62 -3.56
CA ARG A 163 8.75 5.51 -3.79
C ARG A 163 9.50 4.19 -3.94
N ARG A 164 8.95 3.14 -3.34
CA ARG A 164 9.44 1.75 -3.40
C ARG A 164 8.30 0.82 -3.76
N THR A 165 8.65 -0.38 -4.21
CA THR A 165 7.68 -1.44 -4.51
C THR A 165 7.62 -2.43 -3.37
N VAL A 166 6.42 -2.75 -2.89
CA VAL A 166 6.16 -3.86 -1.97
C VAL A 166 5.27 -4.88 -2.68
N TYR A 167 5.61 -6.16 -2.51
CA TYR A 167 4.81 -7.27 -2.98
C TYR A 167 4.05 -7.93 -1.83
N PHE A 168 2.73 -7.90 -1.90
CA PHE A 168 1.83 -8.52 -0.94
C PHE A 168 1.32 -9.88 -1.43
N GLY A 169 1.27 -10.87 -0.54
CA GLY A 169 0.82 -12.21 -0.88
C GLY A 169 0.60 -13.11 0.33
N THR A 170 0.25 -14.38 0.10
CA THR A 170 0.17 -15.38 1.18
C THR A 170 1.51 -16.05 1.47
N SER A 171 2.42 -16.05 0.50
CA SER A 171 3.80 -16.50 0.64
C SER A 171 4.68 -15.90 -0.45
N VAL A 172 5.99 -15.87 -0.20
CA VAL A 172 7.01 -15.54 -1.21
C VAL A 172 6.81 -16.35 -2.50
N THR A 173 6.62 -17.68 -2.37
CA THR A 173 6.38 -18.56 -3.52
C THR A 173 5.14 -18.16 -4.32
N SER A 174 4.08 -17.69 -3.64
CA SER A 174 2.85 -17.25 -4.32
C SER A 174 3.06 -15.93 -5.07
N ILE A 175 3.83 -15.00 -4.51
CA ILE A 175 4.13 -13.69 -5.08
C ILE A 175 4.94 -13.86 -6.37
N PHE A 176 5.96 -14.71 -6.33
CA PHE A 176 6.91 -14.89 -7.43
C PHE A 176 6.56 -16.05 -8.36
N ARG A 177 5.39 -16.67 -8.20
CA ARG A 177 4.95 -17.79 -9.04
C ARG A 177 4.86 -17.36 -10.50
N GLY A 178 5.52 -18.09 -11.39
CA GLY A 178 5.50 -17.82 -12.83
C GLY A 178 6.32 -16.58 -13.24
N LEU A 179 7.27 -16.16 -12.40
CA LEU A 179 8.33 -15.24 -12.78
C LEU A 179 9.58 -15.99 -13.21
N THR A 180 10.35 -15.37 -14.10
CA THR A 180 11.70 -15.86 -14.42
C THR A 180 12.68 -15.58 -13.29
N THR A 181 13.83 -16.24 -13.30
CA THR A 181 14.89 -16.01 -12.30
C THR A 181 15.35 -14.56 -12.28
N GLU A 182 15.45 -13.92 -13.45
CA GLU A 182 15.87 -12.52 -13.60
C GLU A 182 14.81 -11.56 -13.04
N GLU A 183 13.53 -11.86 -13.26
CA GLU A 183 12.41 -11.12 -12.67
C GLU A 183 12.45 -11.19 -11.14
N ILE A 184 12.71 -12.38 -10.61
CA ILE A 184 12.81 -12.61 -9.18
C ILE A 184 14.01 -11.83 -8.60
N GLN A 185 15.20 -11.94 -9.20
CA GLN A 185 16.39 -11.18 -8.83
C GLN A 185 16.16 -9.66 -8.84
N PHE A 186 15.46 -9.16 -9.85
CA PHE A 186 15.10 -7.74 -9.90
C PHE A 186 14.18 -7.33 -8.74
N CYS A 187 13.13 -8.12 -8.47
CA CYS A 187 12.24 -7.88 -7.34
C CYS A 187 12.98 -7.89 -6.01
N PHE A 188 13.95 -8.81 -5.87
CA PHE A 188 14.82 -8.89 -4.70
C PHE A 188 15.66 -7.63 -4.48
N TRP A 189 16.30 -7.11 -5.53
CA TRP A 189 17.21 -5.98 -5.37
C TRP A 189 16.50 -4.65 -5.17
N LYS A 190 15.25 -4.52 -5.62
CA LYS A 190 14.54 -3.23 -5.66
C LYS A 190 13.29 -3.19 -4.79
N GLY A 191 12.71 -4.32 -4.46
CA GLY A 191 11.43 -4.42 -3.76
C GLY A 191 11.50 -5.05 -2.38
N PHE A 192 10.35 -4.99 -1.72
CA PHE A 192 10.09 -5.56 -0.42
C PHE A 192 8.97 -6.60 -0.51
N VAL A 193 8.86 -7.49 0.48
CA VAL A 193 7.82 -8.52 0.51
C VAL A 193 7.05 -8.42 1.82
N CYS A 194 5.73 -8.50 1.75
CA CYS A 194 4.87 -8.53 2.93
C CYS A 194 3.85 -9.66 2.79
N VAL A 195 3.92 -10.67 3.67
CA VAL A 195 3.05 -11.85 3.60
C VAL A 195 2.07 -11.95 4.77
N ARG A 196 2.19 -11.04 5.75
CA ARG A 196 1.41 -11.06 6.99
C ARG A 196 1.29 -9.66 7.58
N GLY A 197 0.19 -9.45 8.28
CA GLY A 197 0.03 -8.36 9.22
C GLY A 197 0.73 -8.67 10.55
N PHE A 198 0.86 -7.64 11.38
CA PHE A 198 1.52 -7.72 12.67
C PHE A 198 0.84 -6.80 13.67
N GLU A 199 0.46 -7.36 14.81
CA GLU A 199 -0.13 -6.60 15.90
C GLU A 199 0.99 -6.15 16.84
N ARG A 200 1.31 -4.86 16.88
CA ARG A 200 2.46 -4.34 17.64
C ARG A 200 2.39 -4.62 19.13
N GLY A 201 1.19 -4.53 19.73
CA GLY A 201 0.99 -4.69 21.18
C GLY A 201 1.31 -6.10 21.67
N THR A 202 0.79 -7.13 20.99
CA THR A 202 1.01 -8.54 21.36
C THR A 202 2.18 -9.18 20.62
N ARG A 203 2.67 -8.53 19.57
CA ARG A 203 3.66 -9.03 18.61
C ARG A 203 3.20 -10.31 17.90
N ALA A 204 1.89 -10.53 17.83
CA ALA A 204 1.31 -11.68 17.16
C ALA A 204 1.23 -11.45 15.63
N PRO A 205 1.47 -12.50 14.82
CA PRO A 205 1.18 -12.45 13.39
C PRO A 205 -0.34 -12.35 13.16
N ARG A 206 -0.72 -11.58 12.15
CA ARG A 206 -2.11 -11.43 11.68
C ARG A 206 -2.20 -11.71 10.18
N PRO A 207 -3.36 -12.15 9.66
CA PRO A 207 -3.59 -12.17 8.22
C PRO A 207 -3.48 -10.77 7.62
N LEU A 208 -3.04 -10.66 6.36
CA LEU A 208 -3.16 -9.40 5.62
C LEU A 208 -4.64 -9.03 5.43
N VAL A 209 -4.94 -7.74 5.54
CA VAL A 209 -6.27 -7.20 5.21
C VAL A 209 -6.52 -7.33 3.71
N ALA A 210 -7.80 -7.47 3.34
CA ALA A 210 -8.21 -7.80 1.97
C ALA A 210 -7.72 -6.76 0.93
N ARG A 211 -7.68 -5.49 1.33
CA ARG A 211 -7.13 -4.38 0.54
C ARG A 211 -5.68 -4.63 0.09
N LEU A 212 -4.83 -5.12 1.00
CA LEU A 212 -3.42 -5.35 0.70
C LEU A 212 -3.26 -6.64 -0.10
N HIS A 213 -3.97 -7.70 0.30
CA HIS A 213 -4.01 -8.95 -0.43
C HIS A 213 -5.26 -9.77 -0.13
N PHE A 214 -5.97 -10.22 -1.17
CA PHE A 214 -7.07 -11.16 -1.06
C PHE A 214 -6.79 -12.44 -1.87
N PRO A 215 -6.64 -13.62 -1.23
CA PRO A 215 -6.34 -14.86 -1.92
C PRO A 215 -7.45 -15.32 -2.85
N ALA A 216 -7.09 -15.79 -4.05
CA ALA A 216 -8.06 -16.31 -5.03
C ALA A 216 -8.87 -17.51 -4.50
N SER A 217 -8.29 -18.33 -3.61
CA SER A 217 -8.98 -19.46 -2.96
C SER A 217 -10.15 -19.01 -2.08
N LYS A 218 -10.06 -17.84 -1.45
CA LYS A 218 -11.17 -17.27 -0.66
C LYS A 218 -12.26 -16.70 -1.57
N LEU A 219 -11.87 -16.12 -2.71
CA LEU A 219 -12.82 -15.58 -3.70
C LEU A 219 -13.73 -16.67 -4.31
N ALA A 220 -13.21 -17.88 -4.50
CA ALA A 220 -13.98 -19.02 -5.00
C ALA A 220 -15.01 -19.53 -3.98
N LYS A 221 -14.68 -19.52 -2.68
CA LYS A 221 -15.60 -19.94 -1.61
C LYS A 221 -16.81 -19.00 -1.46
N THR A 222 -16.58 -17.69 -1.49
CA THR A 222 -17.67 -16.69 -1.40
C THR A 222 -18.65 -16.79 -2.58
N LYS A 223 -18.19 -17.23 -3.76
CA LYS A 223 -19.08 -17.50 -4.91
C LYS A 223 -19.88 -18.79 -4.77
N GLY A 224 -19.34 -19.81 -4.10
CA GLY A 224 -20.06 -21.06 -3.82
C GLY A 224 -21.20 -20.84 -2.82
N GLU A 225 -20.93 -20.15 -1.71
CA GLU A 225 -21.92 -19.89 -0.65
C GLU A 225 -23.11 -19.04 -1.14
N ASN A 226 -22.90 -18.12 -2.10
CA ASN A 226 -23.99 -17.33 -2.68
C ASN A 226 -24.89 -18.12 -3.66
N ASN A 227 -24.44 -19.27 -4.15
CA ASN A 227 -25.23 -20.12 -5.05
C ASN A 227 -26.04 -21.19 -4.31
N ASP A 228 -25.64 -21.58 -3.11
CA ASP A 228 -26.33 -22.60 -2.30
C ASP A 228 -27.55 -22.06 -1.53
N GLY A 229 -27.85 -20.76 -1.65
CA GLY A 229 -29.03 -20.10 -1.05
C GLY A 229 -30.19 -19.85 -2.02
N LYS A 230 -30.14 -20.37 -3.25
CA LYS A 230 -31.23 -20.33 -4.23
C LYS A 230 -31.46 -21.73 -4.80
N GLY A 231 -31.99 -22.61 -3.97
CA GLY A 231 -32.56 -23.90 -4.36
C GLY A 231 -33.97 -24.00 -3.79
#